data_AF-A0A940JYN6-F1
#
_entry.id   AF-A0A940JYN6-F1
#
_cell.length_a   1.000
_cell.length_b   1.000
_cell.length_c   1.000
_cell.angle_alpha   90.00
_cell.angle_beta   90.00
_cell.angle_gamma   90.00
#
_symmetry.space_group_name_H-M   'P 1'
#
loop_
_entity.id
_entity.type
_entity.pdbx_description
1 polymer ?
#
loop_
_entity_poly.entity_id
_entity_poly.type
_entity_poly.pdbx_seq_one_letter_code
_entity_poly.pdbx_strand_id
1 'polypeptide(L)'
;MTLNERLFAAGLLPAFDEALAAGDRAALEEMLTAVDTNPGLANVLLGDGYECWFCGNGISREHTDALHVGLSALWREAVEAPTQTIYAHFDCAHERMRGAIMEIERETFSLDEAGA
;
A
#
# COMPACT_ATOMS: atom_id res chain seq x y z
N MET A 1 -18.98 -18.52 2.99
CA MET A 1 -18.76 -18.07 4.38
C MET A 1 -18.09 -16.71 4.34
N THR A 2 -18.73 -15.70 4.92
CA THR A 2 -18.27 -14.31 5.00
C THR A 2 -17.07 -14.18 5.94
N LEU A 3 -16.37 -13.04 5.93
CA LEU A 3 -15.26 -12.79 6.85
C LEU A 3 -15.71 -12.86 8.32
N ASN A 4 -16.82 -12.20 8.67
CA ASN A 4 -17.39 -12.26 10.03
C ASN A 4 -17.74 -13.68 10.46
N GLU A 5 -18.32 -14.50 9.58
CA GLU A 5 -18.62 -15.90 9.91
C GLU A 5 -17.35 -16.71 10.19
N ARG A 6 -16.25 -16.46 9.45
CA ARG A 6 -14.97 -17.13 9.67
C ARG A 6 -14.30 -16.68 10.98
N LEU A 7 -14.25 -15.38 11.23
CA LEU A 7 -13.72 -14.80 12.47
C LEU A 7 -14.51 -15.26 13.69
N PHE A 8 -15.85 -15.34 13.57
CA PHE A 8 -16.71 -15.88 14.61
C PHE A 8 -16.43 -17.36 14.87
N ALA A 9 -16.35 -18.19 13.82
CA ALA A 9 -16.05 -19.61 13.95
C ALA A 9 -14.66 -19.88 14.58
N ALA A 10 -13.69 -18.99 14.36
CA ALA A 10 -12.37 -19.05 14.95
C ALA A 10 -12.27 -18.44 16.36
N GLY A 11 -13.35 -17.81 16.87
CA GLY A 11 -13.32 -17.11 18.16
C GLY A 11 -12.48 -15.82 18.16
N LEU A 12 -12.16 -15.28 16.98
CA LEU A 12 -11.28 -14.12 16.81
C LEU A 12 -12.04 -12.79 16.72
N LEU A 13 -13.37 -12.81 16.58
CA LEU A 13 -14.19 -11.60 16.37
C LEU A 13 -13.90 -10.46 17.37
N PRO A 14 -13.82 -10.70 18.70
CA PRO A 14 -13.56 -9.63 19.66
C PRO A 14 -12.15 -9.02 19.52
N ALA A 15 -11.14 -9.86 19.29
CA ALA A 15 -9.76 -9.41 19.09
C ALA A 15 -9.62 -8.64 17.76
N PHE A 16 -10.36 -9.06 16.74
CA PHE A 16 -10.41 -8.38 15.44
C PHE A 16 -11.00 -6.97 15.56
N ASP A 17 -12.11 -6.82 16.28
CA ASP A 17 -12.73 -5.50 16.51
C ASP A 17 -11.81 -4.58 17.33
N GLU A 18 -11.10 -5.12 18.32
CA GLU A 18 -10.11 -4.37 19.11
C GLU A 18 -8.92 -3.91 18.25
N ALA A 19 -8.35 -4.80 17.44
CA ALA A 19 -7.27 -4.48 16.52
C ALA A 19 -7.70 -3.43 15.48
N LEU A 20 -8.92 -3.53 14.96
CA LEU A 20 -9.48 -2.58 14.02
C LEU A 20 -9.63 -1.19 14.65
N ALA A 21 -10.15 -1.11 15.88
CA ALA A 21 -10.28 0.14 16.61
C ALA A 21 -8.92 0.76 16.98
N ALA A 22 -7.91 -0.06 17.26
CA ALA A 22 -6.56 0.37 17.58
C ALA A 22 -5.71 0.75 16.35
N GLY A 23 -6.17 0.42 15.13
CA GLY A 23 -5.37 0.57 13.92
C GLY A 23 -4.21 -0.42 13.83
N ASP A 24 -4.28 -1.56 14.53
CA ASP A 24 -3.19 -2.54 14.59
C ASP A 24 -3.20 -3.44 13.35
N ARG A 25 -2.47 -2.98 12.33
CA ARG A 25 -2.33 -3.71 11.07
C ARG A 25 -1.75 -5.12 11.25
N ALA A 26 -0.74 -5.27 12.09
CA ALA A 26 -0.06 -6.56 12.24
C ALA A 26 -1.00 -7.61 12.85
N ALA A 27 -1.77 -7.23 13.87
CA ALA A 27 -2.78 -8.09 14.46
C ALA A 27 -3.89 -8.44 13.45
N LEU A 28 -4.35 -7.48 12.64
CA LEU A 28 -5.33 -7.73 11.59
C LEU A 28 -4.82 -8.72 10.53
N GLU A 29 -3.59 -8.55 10.06
CA GLU A 29 -2.96 -9.46 9.07
C GLU A 29 -2.82 -10.89 9.61
N GLU A 30 -2.42 -11.05 10.88
CA GLU A 30 -2.34 -12.34 11.54
C GLU A 30 -3.70 -13.03 11.60
N MET A 31 -4.73 -12.32 12.05
CA MET A 31 -6.09 -12.87 12.16
C MET A 31 -6.69 -13.19 10.78
N LEU A 32 -6.49 -12.33 9.78
CA LEU A 32 -6.94 -12.57 8.40
C LEU A 32 -6.27 -13.81 7.80
N THR A 33 -4.99 -14.00 8.08
CA THR A 33 -4.24 -15.20 7.67
C THR A 33 -4.77 -16.44 8.38
N ALA A 34 -5.05 -16.36 9.69
CA ALA A 34 -5.59 -17.48 10.48
C ALA A 34 -6.98 -17.95 10.01
N VAL A 35 -7.73 -17.10 9.31
CA VAL A 35 -9.05 -17.43 8.73
C VAL A 35 -9.03 -17.59 7.21
N ASP A 36 -7.88 -17.94 6.64
CA ASP A 36 -7.66 -18.21 5.21
C ASP A 36 -8.20 -17.09 4.31
N THR A 37 -7.89 -15.84 4.66
CA THR A 37 -8.27 -14.63 3.92
C THR A 37 -7.02 -13.84 3.52
N ASN A 38 -7.14 -12.97 2.51
CA ASN A 38 -6.05 -12.10 2.08
C ASN A 38 -5.63 -11.14 3.22
N PRO A 39 -4.38 -11.19 3.73
CA PRO A 39 -3.91 -10.28 4.76
C PRO A 39 -3.89 -8.81 4.29
N GLY A 40 -3.71 -8.55 2.99
CA GLY A 40 -3.78 -7.20 2.42
C GLY A 40 -5.14 -6.52 2.58
N LEU A 41 -6.19 -7.26 2.95
CA LEU A 41 -7.47 -6.68 3.32
C LEU A 41 -7.36 -5.76 4.55
N ALA A 42 -6.35 -5.95 5.41
CA ALA A 42 -6.06 -5.05 6.53
C ALA A 42 -5.88 -3.60 6.07
N ASN A 43 -5.21 -3.37 4.94
CA ASN A 43 -5.03 -2.04 4.37
C ASN A 43 -6.38 -1.38 4.04
N VAL A 44 -7.28 -2.14 3.40
CA VAL A 44 -8.64 -1.67 3.06
C VAL A 44 -9.46 -1.37 4.32
N LEU A 45 -9.39 -2.26 5.32
CA LEU A 45 -10.14 -2.13 6.58
C LEU A 45 -9.68 -0.92 7.40
N LEU A 46 -8.40 -0.58 7.33
CA LEU A 46 -7.81 0.59 8.00
C LEU A 46 -7.99 1.90 7.23
N GLY A 47 -8.60 1.86 6.05
CA GLY A 47 -8.80 3.04 5.20
C GLY A 47 -7.59 3.41 4.33
N ASP A 48 -6.53 2.60 4.37
CA ASP A 48 -5.35 2.70 3.53
C ASP A 48 -5.63 1.97 2.20
N GLY A 49 -6.44 2.58 1.34
CA GLY A 49 -6.88 1.98 0.06
C GLY A 49 -5.77 1.75 -0.98
N TYR A 50 -4.53 2.10 -0.68
CA TYR A 50 -3.36 1.92 -1.54
C TYR A 50 -2.32 1.05 -0.84
N GLU A 51 -1.68 0.16 -1.60
CA GLU A 51 -0.64 -0.74 -1.11
C GLU A 51 0.69 -0.40 -1.78
N CYS A 52 1.77 -0.36 -1.00
CA CYS A 52 3.10 -0.18 -1.54
C CYS A 52 3.54 -1.43 -2.29
N TRP A 53 3.79 -1.29 -3.60
CA TRP A 53 4.19 -2.37 -4.50
C TRP A 53 5.43 -3.15 -4.04
N PHE A 54 6.33 -2.50 -3.29
CA PHE A 54 7.60 -3.12 -2.89
C PHE A 54 7.53 -3.88 -1.56
N CYS A 55 6.74 -3.42 -0.59
CA CYS A 55 6.71 -3.99 0.76
C CYS A 55 5.35 -4.58 1.16
N GLY A 56 4.28 -4.36 0.37
CA GLY A 56 2.94 -4.85 0.65
C GLY A 56 2.20 -4.11 1.77
N ASN A 57 2.85 -3.15 2.43
CA ASN A 57 2.23 -2.35 3.48
C ASN A 57 1.32 -1.27 2.88
N GLY A 58 0.23 -0.96 3.60
CA GLY A 58 -0.65 0.16 3.29
C GLY A 58 0.08 1.50 3.19
N ILE A 59 -0.36 2.32 2.25
CA ILE A 59 0.03 3.71 2.09
C ILE A 59 -1.07 4.56 2.71
N SER A 60 -0.85 4.94 3.97
CA SER A 60 -1.65 5.94 4.67
C SER A 60 -1.67 7.28 3.96
N ARG A 61 -2.79 7.98 4.09
CA ARG A 61 -2.97 9.37 3.66
C ARG A 61 -2.02 10.34 4.34
N GLU A 62 -1.47 9.96 5.50
CA GLU A 62 -0.50 10.77 6.24
C GLU A 62 0.94 10.58 5.76
N HIS A 63 1.21 9.57 4.93
CA HIS A 63 2.52 9.42 4.29
C HIS A 63 2.73 10.56 3.29
N THR A 64 3.44 11.59 3.75
CA THR A 64 3.85 12.75 2.94
C THR A 64 4.80 12.40 1.78
N ASP A 65 5.24 11.15 1.72
CA ASP A 65 6.27 10.62 0.84
C ASP A 65 5.79 9.42 0.02
N ALA A 66 4.48 9.26 -0.18
CA ALA A 66 3.98 8.30 -1.14
C ALA A 66 4.30 8.71 -2.58
N LEU A 67 4.70 7.74 -3.40
CA LEU A 67 4.99 7.92 -4.82
C LEU A 67 3.93 7.25 -5.69
N HIS A 68 3.60 7.91 -6.79
CA HIS A 68 2.88 7.36 -7.92
C HIS A 68 3.86 7.19 -9.09
N VAL A 69 4.14 5.95 -9.47
CA VAL A 69 5.16 5.62 -10.48
C VAL A 69 4.46 5.01 -11.70
N GLY A 70 4.62 5.67 -12.85
CA GLY A 70 4.19 5.15 -14.15
C GLY A 70 5.31 4.37 -14.84
N LEU A 71 5.06 3.10 -15.12
CA LEU A 71 5.91 2.24 -15.93
C LEU A 71 5.34 2.19 -17.35
N SER A 72 6.14 2.56 -18.34
CA SER A 72 5.74 2.58 -19.75
C SER A 72 6.65 1.69 -20.59
N ALA A 73 6.19 1.37 -21.80
CA ALA A 73 6.93 0.56 -22.75
C ALA A 73 7.42 -0.79 -22.18
N LEU A 74 6.58 -1.46 -21.37
CA LEU A 74 6.94 -2.70 -20.70
C LEU A 74 7.36 -3.80 -21.67
N TRP A 75 6.89 -3.76 -22.92
CA TRP A 75 7.30 -4.65 -24.00
C TRP A 75 7.90 -3.88 -25.17
N ARG A 76 9.04 -4.36 -25.67
CA ARG A 76 9.91 -3.64 -26.61
C ARG A 76 9.35 -3.55 -28.04
N GLU A 77 8.39 -4.38 -28.41
CA GLU A 77 7.95 -4.58 -29.81
C GLU A 77 6.44 -4.41 -30.03
N ALA A 78 5.70 -3.87 -29.06
CA ALA A 78 4.26 -3.65 -29.18
C ALA A 78 3.95 -2.24 -29.69
N VAL A 79 3.07 -2.14 -30.71
CA VAL A 79 2.58 -0.87 -31.27
C VAL A 79 1.89 -0.01 -30.20
N GLU A 80 1.22 -0.67 -29.25
CA GLU A 80 0.75 -0.09 -27.99
C GLU A 80 1.37 -0.88 -26.84
N ALA A 81 2.60 -0.53 -26.47
CA ALA A 81 3.28 -1.20 -25.38
C ALA A 81 2.53 -0.97 -24.06
N PRO A 82 2.27 -2.04 -23.27
CA PRO A 82 1.49 -1.90 -22.06
C PRO A 82 2.19 -0.98 -21.07
N THR A 83 1.35 -0.25 -20.34
CA THR A 83 1.75 0.61 -19.25
C THR A 83 1.19 0.05 -17.96
N GLN A 84 1.85 0.35 -16.84
CA GLN A 84 1.41 -0.03 -15.52
C GLN A 84 1.66 1.12 -14.57
N THR A 85 0.72 1.37 -13.68
CA THR A 85 0.91 2.30 -12.56
C THR A 85 1.11 1.50 -11.28
N ILE A 86 2.09 1.91 -10.48
CA ILE A 86 2.31 1.37 -9.13
C ILE A 86 2.33 2.52 -8.11
N TYR A 87 1.98 2.20 -6.87
CA TYR A 87 2.12 3.08 -5.72
C TYR A 87 3.21 2.53 -4.79
N ALA A 88 4.00 3.39 -4.17
CA ALA A 88 5.07 2.97 -3.28
C ALA A 88 5.37 4.01 -2.20
N HIS A 89 5.88 3.60 -1.04
CA HIS A 89 6.58 4.52 -0.15
C HIS A 89 7.86 5.01 -0.82
N PHE A 90 8.23 6.28 -0.61
CA PHE A 90 9.45 6.86 -1.17
C PHE A 90 10.68 6.03 -0.80
N ASP A 91 10.85 5.70 0.48
CA ASP A 91 12.02 4.94 0.95
C ASP A 91 12.13 3.56 0.27
N CYS A 92 11.00 2.87 0.12
CA CYS A 92 10.94 1.58 -0.56
C CYS A 92 11.33 1.70 -2.04
N ALA A 93 10.81 2.71 -2.74
CA ALA A 93 11.14 2.96 -4.14
C ALA A 93 12.60 3.38 -4.30
N HIS A 94 13.08 4.30 -3.47
CA HIS A 94 14.44 4.80 -3.46
C HIS A 94 15.44 3.65 -3.24
N GLU A 95 15.21 2.78 -2.26
CA GLU A 95 16.09 1.62 -2.02
C GLU A 95 16.09 0.64 -3.22
N ARG A 96 14.92 0.31 -3.75
CA ARG A 96 14.77 -0.72 -4.79
C ARG A 96 15.14 -0.24 -6.20
N MET A 97 15.04 1.05 -6.48
CA MET A 97 15.25 1.62 -7.83
C MET A 97 16.62 2.27 -8.02
N ARG A 98 17.39 2.52 -6.95
CA ARG A 98 18.73 3.13 -6.97
C ARG A 98 19.76 2.42 -7.86
N GLY A 99 19.59 1.11 -8.12
CA GLY A 99 20.48 0.34 -8.99
C GLY A 99 20.08 0.29 -10.48
N ALA A 100 18.89 0.80 -10.83
CA ALA A 100 18.28 0.61 -12.14
C ALA A 100 18.47 1.79 -13.11
N ILE A 101 19.54 2.60 -12.92
CA ILE A 101 19.84 3.80 -13.74
C ILE A 101 18.79 4.92 -13.59
N MET A 102 17.95 4.87 -12.55
CA MET A 102 16.93 5.89 -12.26
C MET A 102 17.29 6.63 -10.97
N GLU A 103 17.60 7.92 -11.09
CA GLU A 103 17.55 8.86 -9.96
C GLU A 103 16.09 9.30 -9.78
N ILE A 104 15.50 8.97 -8.63
CA ILE A 104 14.17 9.45 -8.23
C ILE A 104 14.40 10.72 -7.44
N GLU A 105 14.26 11.87 -8.08
CA GLU A 105 14.28 13.16 -7.39
C GLU A 105 12.93 13.42 -6.72
N ARG A 106 12.98 13.90 -5.48
CA ARG A 106 11.78 14.26 -4.71
C ARG A 106 11.31 15.63 -5.20
N GLU A 107 10.22 15.68 -5.97
CA GLU A 107 9.54 16.96 -6.25
C GLU A 107 8.86 17.44 -4.96
N THR A 108 9.60 18.17 -4.12
CA THR A 108 8.99 18.99 -3.06
C THR A 108 8.34 20.20 -3.72
N PHE A 109 7.01 20.22 -3.77
CA PHE A 109 6.28 21.46 -3.97
C PHE A 109 6.52 22.36 -2.76
N SER A 110 7.44 23.33 -2.87
CA SER A 110 7.42 24.49 -1.99
C SER A 110 6.23 25.35 -2.41
N LEU A 111 5.30 25.55 -1.49
CA LEU A 111 4.37 26.67 -1.60
C LEU A 111 5.19 27.93 -1.35
N ASP A 112 5.88 28.41 -2.38
CA ASP A 112 6.39 29.76 -2.35
C ASP A 112 5.17 30.67 -2.24
N GLU A 113 5.09 31.37 -1.11
CA GLU A 113 4.06 32.32 -0.76
C GLU A 113 3.74 33.21 -1.96
N ALA A 114 2.58 32.98 -2.58
CA ALA A 114 2.07 33.85 -3.62
C ALA A 114 1.64 35.18 -2.96
N GLY A 115 2.59 36.11 -2.90
CA GLY A 115 2.41 37.55 -3.05
C GLY A 115 1.45 38.24 -2.08
N ALA A 116 2.03 38.89 -1.07
CA ALA A 116 1.46 40.05 -0.39
C ALA A 116 1.22 41.23 -1.35
#